data_AF-A0A5K1HPG7-F1
#
_entry.id   AF-A0A5K1HPG7-F1
#
_cell.length_a   1.000
_cell.length_b   1.000
_cell.length_c   1.000
_cell.angle_alpha   90.00
_cell.angle_beta   90.00
_cell.angle_gamma   90.00
#
_symmetry.space_group_name_H-M   'P 1'
#
loop_
_entity.id
_entity.type
_entity.pdbx_description
1 polymer ?
#
loop_
_entity_poly.entity_id
_entity_poly.type
_entity_poly.pdbx_seq_one_letter_code
_entity_poly.pdbx_strand_id
1 'polypeptide(L)' 'KHNICHRDIKPSNILIGGGTAKLCDFGSAKVLAEGQKNIAYICSRYYRAP' A
#
# COMPACT_ATOMS: atom_id res chain seq x y z
N LYS A 1 -12.12 8.68 8.06
CA LYS A 1 -11.20 7.82 7.26
C LYS A 1 -9.84 7.83 7.95
N HIS A 2 -9.19 6.67 8.15
CA HIS A 2 -8.04 6.50 9.05
C HIS A 2 -6.68 7.10 8.58
N ASN A 3 -6.64 7.82 7.45
CA ASN A 3 -5.41 8.35 6.83
C ASN A 3 -4.28 7.31 6.65
N ILE A 4 -4.63 6.04 6.44
CA ILE A 4 -3.67 4.95 6.20
C ILE A 4 -3.38 4.83 4.71
N CYS A 5 -2.11 4.79 4.35
CA CYS A 5 -1.64 4.44 3.01
C CYS A 5 -0.95 3.06 3.04
N HIS A 6 -1.31 2.17 2.12
CA HIS A 6 -0.74 0.81 2.02
C HIS A 6 0.73 0.79 1.59
N ARG A 7 1.11 1.73 0.69
CA ARG A 7 2.47 1.93 0.15
C ARG A 7 3.12 0.74 -0.60
N ASP A 8 2.42 -0.38 -0.79
CA ASP A 8 2.88 -1.48 -1.66
C ASP A 8 1.69 -2.19 -2.35
N ILE A 9 0.93 -1.44 -3.16
CA ILE A 9 -0.18 -2.00 -3.93
C ILE A 9 0.40 -2.67 -5.18
N LYS A 10 0.14 -3.97 -5.32
CA LYS A 10 0.58 -4.81 -6.45
C LYS A 10 -0.32 -6.05 -6.56
N PRO A 11 -0.37 -6.73 -7.72
CA PRO A 11 -1.23 -7.89 -7.92
C PRO A 11 -1.05 -8.99 -6.87
N SER A 12 0.19 -9.27 -6.45
CA SER A 12 0.46 -10.30 -5.43
C SER A 12 -0.13 -9.96 -4.05
N ASN A 13 -0.50 -8.71 -3.80
CA ASN A 13 -1.09 -8.24 -2.53
C ASN A 13 -2.62 -8.12 -2.61
N ILE A 14 -3.24 -8.58 -3.69
CA ILE A 14 -4.69 -8.62 -3.87
C ILE A 14 -5.13 -10.08 -3.93
N LEU A 15 -5.74 -10.56 -2.86
CA LEU A 15 -6.30 -11.91 -2.78
C LEU A 15 -7.66 -11.94 -3.49
N ILE A 16 -7.86 -12.91 -4.37
CA ILE A 16 -9.11 -13.09 -5.10
C ILE A 16 -9.74 -14.43 -4.70
N GLY A 17 -11.03 -14.41 -4.35
CA GLY A 17 -11.78 -15.61 -4.02
C GLY A 17 -13.28 -15.36 -3.91
N GLY A 18 -14.10 -16.29 -4.42
CA GLY A 18 -15.56 -16.22 -4.32
C GLY A 18 -16.17 -14.94 -4.90
N GLY A 19 -15.60 -14.41 -6.00
CA GLY A 19 -16.03 -13.14 -6.61
C GLY A 19 -15.65 -11.88 -5.82
N THR A 20 -14.82 -12.01 -4.78
CA THR A 20 -14.36 -10.89 -3.95
C THR A 20 -12.87 -10.66 -4.09
N ALA A 21 -12.46 -9.40 -3.95
CA ALA A 21 -11.07 -8.99 -3.87
C ALA A 21 -10.78 -8.44 -2.46
N LYS A 22 -9.68 -8.88 -1.85
CA LYS A 22 -9.22 -8.42 -0.54
C LYS A 22 -7.76 -8.00 -0.61
N LEU A 23 -7.46 -6.82 -0.07
CA LEU A 23 -6.08 -6.37 0.06
C LEU A 23 -5.41 -7.07 1.24
N CYS A 24 -4.17 -7.53 1.05
CA CYS A 24 -3.34 -8.12 2.10
C CYS A 24 -1.96 -7.45 2.14
N ASP A 25 -1.13 -7.84 3.11
CA ASP A 25 0.25 -7.35 3.29
C ASP A 25 0.37 -5.85 3.64
N PHE A 26 -0.13 -5.51 4.83
CA PHE A 26 -0.03 -4.16 5.41
C PHE A 26 1.33 -3.87 6.06
N GLY A 27 2.36 -4.70 5.84
CA GLY A 27 3.69 -4.48 6.43
C GLY A 27 4.35 -3.17 6.00
N SER A 28 3.99 -2.68 4.81
CA SER A 28 4.41 -1.37 4.30
C SER A 28 3.45 -0.24 4.68
N ALA A 29 2.29 -0.52 5.27
CA ALA A 29 1.27 0.49 5.51
C ALA A 29 1.72 1.53 6.56
N LYS A 30 1.24 2.76 6.44
CA LYS A 30 1.54 3.85 7.39
C LYS A 30 0.41 4.87 7.45
N VAL A 31 0.14 5.39 8.64
CA VAL A 31 -0.69 6.59 8.82
C VAL A 31 0.06 7.82 8.30
N LEU A 32 -0.50 8.51 7.33
CA LEU A 32 0.06 9.74 6.79
C LEU A 32 -0.35 10.92 7.67
N ALA A 33 0.64 11.73 8.02
CA ALA A 33 0.47 13.00 8.71
C ALA A 33 1.16 14.11 7.90
N GLU A 34 0.52 15.27 7.83
CA GLU A 34 1.07 16.44 7.15
C GLU A 34 2.39 16.88 7.80
N GLY A 35 3.35 17.30 6.97
CA GLY A 35 4.70 17.69 7.43
C GLY A 35 5.63 16.51 7.80
N GLN A 36 5.14 15.27 7.84
CA GLN A 36 5.99 14.11 8.16
C GLN A 36 6.73 13.58 6.93
N LYS A 37 8.07 13.53 6.99
CA LYS A 37 8.89 12.87 5.97
C LYS A 37 8.60 11.37 5.92
N ASN A 38 8.45 10.84 4.71
CA ASN A 38 8.24 9.43 4.43
C ASN A 38 9.38 8.88 3.56
N ILE A 39 9.71 7.60 3.74
CA ILE A 39 10.73 6.92 2.93
C ILE A 39 10.20 6.78 1.50
N ALA A 40 10.89 7.38 0.54
CA ALA A 40 10.48 7.41 -0.88
C ALA A 40 10.71 6.07 -1.61
N TYR A 41 11.73 5.31 -1.20
CA TYR A 41 12.08 4.01 -1.79
C TYR A 41 11.31 2.84 -1.18
N ILE A 42 10.04 3.09 -0.84
CA ILE A 42 9.03 2.08 -0.53
C ILE A 42 8.29 1.74 -1.84
N CYS A 43 7.44 0.71 -1.84
CA CYS A 43 6.75 0.19 -3.02
C CYS A 43 7.63 -0.63 -3.98
N SER A 44 7.03 -1.70 -4.49
CA SER A 44 7.57 -2.54 -5.56
C SER A 44 7.87 -1.72 -6.81
N ARG A 45 9.04 -1.96 -7.43
CA ARG A 45 9.65 -1.12 -8.47
C ARG A 45 8.69 -0.68 -9.58
N TYR A 46 7.89 -1.60 -10.12
CA TYR A 46 6.99 -1.33 -11.25
C TYR A 46 5.69 -0.61 -10.88
N TYR A 47 5.37 -0.52 -9.59
CA TYR A 47 4.11 0.05 -9.08
C TYR A 47 4.34 1.34 -8.28
N ARG A 48 5.55 1.90 -8.35
CA ARG A 48 5.91 3.12 -7.63
C ARG A 48 5.39 4.34 -8.39
N ALA A 49 4.78 5.27 -7.66
CA ALA A 49 4.44 6.59 -8.18
C ALA A 49 5.72 7.36 -8.62
N PRO A 50 5.63 8.25 -9.61
CA PRO A 50 6.75 9.07 -10.07
C PRO A 50 7.31 9.98 -8.97
#